data_AF-A0AAW2PG80-F1
#
_entry.id   AF-A0AAW2PG80-F1
#
_cell.length_a   1.000
_cell.length_b   1.000
_cell.length_c   1.000
_cell.angle_alpha   90.00
_cell.angle_beta   90.00
_cell.angle_gamma   90.00
#
_symmetry.space_group_name_H-M   'P 1'
#
loop_
_entity.id
_entity.type
_entity.pdbx_description
1 polymer ?
#
loop_
_entity_poly.entity_id
_entity_poly.type
_entity_poly.pdbx_seq_one_letter_code
_entity_poly.pdbx_strand_id
1 'polypeptide(L)'
;MVQGMKQLKIDDTIEFTDNISEADVLLALQSKLKKNSGLQAAAKSRGIPTYVSKTSSLAQITKAIQAVMSDYADGFEFYESEAKANDSEKIDALEEARIAIEQIVIPEAESVDLLPRPSNILLLQKDLIRKYNLKSERVASEHGVWLRILPLQGIIDEDKFENEEADGASMGDFYGLNGETNGSAFTIDRLPLLPD
;
A
#
# COMPACT_ATOMS: atom_id res chain seq x y z
N MET A 1 -0.41 -24.77 -15.78
CA MET A 1 0.30 -24.36 -14.55
C MET A 1 -0.52 -24.62 -13.29
N VAL A 2 -1.86 -24.47 -13.34
CA VAL A 2 -2.77 -24.63 -12.18
C VAL A 2 -2.75 -26.04 -11.55
N GLN A 3 -2.54 -27.10 -12.33
CA GLN A 3 -2.70 -28.48 -11.83
C GLN A 3 -1.53 -29.02 -10.99
N GLY A 4 -0.35 -28.38 -11.05
CA GLY A 4 0.80 -28.74 -10.21
C GLY A 4 0.83 -28.03 -8.85
N MET A 5 0.01 -26.99 -8.67
CA MET A 5 0.03 -26.12 -7.49
C MET A 5 -0.78 -26.71 -6.33
N LYS A 6 -1.85 -27.46 -6.64
CA LYS A 6 -2.71 -28.17 -5.67
C LYS A 6 -2.01 -29.28 -4.86
N GLN A 7 -0.75 -29.59 -5.21
CA GLN A 7 0.03 -30.67 -4.59
C GLN A 7 0.99 -30.16 -3.51
N LEU A 8 1.23 -28.84 -3.45
CA LEU A 8 1.75 -28.22 -2.24
C LEU A 8 0.55 -27.73 -1.44
N LYS A 9 0.42 -28.16 -0.18
CA LYS A 9 -0.48 -27.56 0.81
C LYS A 9 -0.03 -26.13 1.12
N ILE A 10 -0.16 -25.24 0.14
CA ILE A 10 0.27 -23.85 0.17
C ILE A 10 -0.93 -22.89 0.29
N ASP A 11 -2.14 -23.41 0.09
CA ASP A 11 -3.33 -22.63 -0.21
C ASP A 11 -3.69 -21.57 0.85
N ASP A 12 -3.19 -21.67 2.10
CA ASP A 12 -3.45 -20.67 3.16
C ASP A 12 -2.27 -19.71 3.45
N THR A 13 -1.07 -19.93 2.89
CA THR A 13 0.14 -19.16 3.28
C THR A 13 0.72 -18.28 2.17
N ILE A 14 0.45 -18.58 0.89
CA ILE A 14 1.03 -17.85 -0.23
C ILE A 14 -0.05 -17.43 -1.22
N GLU A 15 -0.15 -16.11 -1.40
CA GLU A 15 -0.96 -15.51 -2.44
C GLU A 15 -0.08 -15.18 -3.65
N PHE A 16 -0.61 -15.41 -4.85
CA PHE A 16 0.05 -15.07 -6.10
C PHE A 16 -0.60 -13.82 -6.70
N THR A 17 0.22 -12.83 -7.05
CA THR A 17 -0.20 -11.62 -7.75
C THR A 17 0.66 -11.43 -9.01
N ASP A 18 0.06 -10.92 -10.07
CA ASP A 18 0.75 -10.45 -11.27
C ASP A 18 1.15 -8.97 -11.16
N ASN A 19 0.63 -8.26 -10.16
CA ASN A 19 0.99 -6.89 -9.85
C ASN A 19 2.25 -6.84 -8.99
N ILE A 20 3.37 -6.41 -9.58
CA ILE A 20 4.64 -6.26 -8.86
C ILE A 20 4.55 -5.28 -7.68
N SER A 21 3.62 -4.33 -7.68
CA SER A 21 3.46 -3.35 -6.59
C SER A 21 2.90 -3.98 -5.32
N GLU A 22 2.12 -5.07 -5.46
CA GLU A 22 1.51 -5.80 -4.34
C GLU A 22 2.39 -6.96 -3.86
N ALA A 23 3.38 -7.35 -4.66
CA ALA A 23 4.21 -8.53 -4.43
C ALA A 23 5.26 -8.30 -3.33
N ASP A 24 5.32 -9.23 -2.39
CA ASP A 24 6.41 -9.30 -1.39
C ASP A 24 7.67 -9.97 -1.94
N VAL A 25 7.52 -10.79 -2.99
CA VAL A 25 8.58 -11.57 -3.63
C VAL A 25 8.34 -11.67 -5.13
N LEU A 26 9.41 -11.56 -5.91
CA LEU A 26 9.39 -11.88 -7.32
C LEU A 26 9.96 -13.29 -7.55
N LEU A 27 9.15 -14.21 -8.08
CA LEU A 27 9.62 -15.52 -8.55
C LEU A 27 9.59 -15.55 -10.09
N ALA A 28 10.73 -15.76 -10.72
CA ALA A 28 10.83 -15.72 -12.19
C ALA A 28 11.70 -16.84 -12.76
N LEU A 29 11.47 -17.18 -14.03
CA LEU A 29 12.40 -18.03 -14.79
C LEU A 29 13.63 -17.23 -15.18
N GLN A 30 14.82 -17.82 -15.06
CA GLN A 30 16.10 -17.16 -15.37
C GLN A 30 16.13 -16.60 -16.80
N SER A 31 15.62 -17.38 -17.76
CA SER A 31 15.55 -16.99 -19.17
C SER A 31 14.60 -15.83 -19.44
N LYS A 32 13.55 -15.68 -18.62
CA LYS A 32 12.54 -14.61 -18.73
C LYS A 32 12.99 -13.34 -18.02
N LEU A 33 13.61 -13.48 -16.84
CA LEU A 33 14.13 -12.34 -16.08
C LEU A 33 15.26 -11.63 -16.83
N LYS A 34 16.21 -12.39 -17.43
CA LYS A 34 17.30 -11.82 -18.23
C LYS A 34 16.84 -11.02 -19.45
N LYS A 35 15.67 -11.36 -20.01
CA LYS A 35 15.09 -10.67 -21.17
C LYS A 35 14.27 -9.44 -20.79
N ASN A 36 13.90 -9.30 -19.52
CA ASN A 36 13.05 -8.22 -19.03
C ASN A 36 13.82 -7.40 -17.99
N SER A 37 14.72 -6.54 -18.48
CA SER A 37 15.47 -5.60 -17.63
C SER A 37 14.55 -4.65 -16.85
N GLY A 38 13.41 -4.26 -17.44
CA GLY A 38 12.41 -3.43 -16.78
C GLY A 38 11.81 -4.09 -15.54
N LEU A 39 11.47 -5.39 -15.61
CA LEU A 39 10.96 -6.14 -14.45
C LEU A 39 12.01 -6.25 -13.35
N GLN A 40 13.27 -6.49 -13.73
CA GLN A 40 14.37 -6.54 -12.77
C GLN A 40 14.65 -5.18 -12.12
N ALA A 41 14.58 -4.09 -12.90
CA ALA A 41 14.73 -2.74 -12.39
C ALA A 41 13.58 -2.37 -11.45
N ALA A 42 12.34 -2.71 -11.80
CA ALA A 42 11.16 -2.49 -10.98
C ALA A 42 11.26 -3.22 -9.63
N ALA A 43 11.62 -4.51 -9.65
CA ALA A 43 11.82 -5.28 -8.42
C ALA A 43 12.90 -4.68 -7.53
N LYS A 44 14.04 -4.27 -8.10
CA LYS A 44 15.13 -3.61 -7.38
C LYS A 44 14.70 -2.27 -6.78
N SER A 45 14.01 -1.44 -7.57
CA SER A 45 13.55 -0.12 -7.12
C SER A 45 12.56 -0.18 -5.96
N ARG A 46 11.83 -1.30 -5.83
CA ARG A 46 10.86 -1.54 -4.75
C ARG A 46 11.43 -2.40 -3.61
N GLY A 47 12.69 -2.80 -3.68
CA GLY A 47 13.31 -3.68 -2.68
C GLY A 47 12.69 -5.07 -2.62
N ILE A 48 12.08 -5.55 -3.71
CA ILE A 48 11.43 -6.86 -3.77
C ILE A 48 12.51 -7.93 -4.04
N PRO A 49 12.71 -8.90 -3.12
CA PRO A 49 13.65 -9.99 -3.33
C PRO A 49 13.24 -10.84 -4.55
N THR A 50 14.22 -11.21 -5.37
CA THR A 50 13.99 -11.94 -6.62
C THR A 50 14.57 -13.35 -6.54
N TYR A 51 13.70 -14.35 -6.68
CA TYR A 51 14.03 -15.76 -6.74
C TYR A 51 13.94 -16.26 -8.17
N VAL A 52 14.91 -17.08 -8.56
CA VAL A 52 15.05 -17.48 -9.95
C VAL A 52 15.07 -18.99 -10.08
N SER A 53 14.14 -19.53 -10.87
CA SER A 53 14.19 -20.92 -11.31
C SER A 53 14.90 -21.04 -12.67
N LYS A 54 15.74 -22.07 -12.85
CA LYS A 54 16.46 -22.29 -14.12
C LYS A 54 15.51 -22.81 -15.22
N THR A 55 14.52 -23.62 -14.85
CA THR A 55 13.55 -24.27 -15.74
C THR A 55 12.13 -24.17 -15.17
N SER A 56 11.13 -24.39 -16.02
CA SER A 56 9.72 -24.45 -15.62
C SER A 56 9.31 -25.83 -15.09
N SER A 57 10.27 -26.69 -14.74
CA SER A 57 10.00 -27.99 -14.14
C SER A 57 9.34 -27.81 -12.77
N LEU A 58 8.33 -28.62 -12.46
CA LEU A 58 7.64 -28.62 -11.17
C LEU A 58 8.64 -28.71 -10.01
N ALA A 59 9.62 -29.61 -10.08
CA ALA A 59 10.63 -29.77 -9.02
C ALA A 59 11.46 -28.49 -8.79
N GLN A 60 11.77 -27.72 -9.84
CA GLN A 60 12.52 -26.47 -9.68
C GLN A 60 11.64 -25.33 -9.17
N ILE A 61 10.39 -25.26 -9.64
CA ILE A 61 9.40 -24.30 -9.14
C ILE A 61 9.14 -24.57 -7.65
N THR A 62 8.88 -25.82 -7.28
CA THR A 62 8.71 -26.24 -5.88
C THR A 62 9.93 -25.90 -5.04
N LYS A 63 11.15 -26.16 -5.52
CA LYS A 63 12.38 -25.80 -4.80
C LYS A 63 12.53 -24.30 -4.63
N ALA A 64 12.19 -23.51 -5.65
CA ALA A 64 12.26 -22.06 -5.57
C ALA A 64 11.21 -21.49 -4.60
N ILE A 65 9.99 -22.04 -4.62
CA ILE A 65 8.94 -21.68 -3.64
C ILE A 65 9.36 -22.11 -2.24
N GLN A 66 9.93 -23.30 -2.06
CA GLN A 66 10.48 -23.74 -0.78
C GLN A 66 11.59 -22.81 -0.31
N ALA A 67 12.48 -22.34 -1.19
CA ALA A 67 13.49 -21.35 -0.83
C ALA A 67 12.87 -20.02 -0.38
N VAL A 68 11.80 -19.56 -1.05
CA VAL A 68 11.04 -18.39 -0.59
C VAL A 68 10.46 -18.65 0.79
N MET A 69 9.76 -19.77 0.98
CA MET A 69 9.16 -20.10 2.28
C MET A 69 10.22 -20.26 3.36
N SER A 70 11.35 -20.88 3.04
CA SER A 70 12.49 -21.02 3.95
C SER A 70 13.06 -19.67 4.28
N ASP A 71 13.26 -18.74 3.35
CA ASP A 71 13.77 -17.40 3.68
C ASP A 71 12.75 -16.55 4.45
N TYR A 72 11.45 -16.82 4.28
CA TYR A 72 10.37 -16.19 5.05
C TYR A 72 10.20 -16.82 6.43
N ALA A 73 10.46 -18.13 6.57
CA ALA A 73 10.43 -18.88 7.83
C ALA A 73 11.76 -18.76 8.60
N ASP A 74 12.89 -18.64 7.94
CA ASP A 74 14.17 -18.13 8.46
C ASP A 74 14.08 -16.62 8.70
N GLY A 75 13.14 -15.93 8.05
CA GLY A 75 12.63 -14.64 8.51
C GLY A 75 12.00 -14.70 9.90
N PHE A 76 11.62 -15.90 10.35
CA PHE A 76 11.05 -16.21 11.67
C PHE A 76 12.07 -16.87 12.62
N GLU A 77 13.08 -17.60 12.14
CA GLU A 77 14.07 -18.34 12.99
C GLU A 77 15.55 -17.97 12.75
N PHE A 78 15.94 -17.33 11.64
CA PHE A 78 17.32 -16.85 11.39
C PHE A 78 17.54 -15.40 11.88
N TYR A 79 16.46 -14.66 12.15
CA TYR A 79 16.51 -13.41 12.91
C TYR A 79 16.57 -13.61 14.43
N GLU A 80 16.59 -14.85 14.92
CA GLU A 80 16.90 -15.08 16.33
C GLU A 80 18.40 -14.92 16.63
N SER A 81 19.27 -14.95 15.61
CA SER A 81 20.70 -15.09 15.86
C SER A 81 21.60 -13.86 15.70
N GLU A 82 21.18 -12.72 15.12
CA GLU A 82 22.06 -11.51 15.08
C GLU A 82 21.42 -10.15 15.35
N ALA A 83 20.12 -10.08 15.64
CA ALA A 83 19.56 -9.04 16.49
C ALA A 83 18.15 -9.48 16.85
N LYS A 84 17.88 -9.67 18.14
CA LYS A 84 16.56 -9.29 18.64
C LYS A 84 16.31 -7.91 18.06
N ALA A 85 15.42 -7.76 17.07
CA ALA A 85 14.73 -6.50 16.94
C ALA A 85 14.27 -6.20 18.37
N ASN A 86 14.83 -5.14 18.97
CA ASN A 86 14.59 -4.87 20.38
C ASN A 86 13.08 -4.94 20.55
N ASP A 87 12.55 -5.69 21.53
CA ASP A 87 11.10 -5.85 21.65
C ASP A 87 10.39 -4.47 21.65
N SER A 88 11.09 -3.45 22.17
CA SER A 88 10.79 -2.03 22.00
C SER A 88 10.59 -1.60 20.55
N GLU A 89 11.56 -1.83 19.64
CA GLU A 89 11.48 -1.44 18.24
C GLU A 89 10.28 -2.09 17.52
N LYS A 90 10.00 -3.35 17.83
CA LYS A 90 8.81 -4.05 17.31
C LYS A 90 7.53 -3.40 17.83
N ILE A 91 7.44 -3.11 19.13
CA ILE A 91 6.29 -2.44 19.74
C ILE A 91 6.10 -1.06 19.13
N ASP A 92 7.17 -0.28 19.04
CA ASP A 92 7.17 1.08 18.48
C ASP A 92 6.68 1.07 17.03
N ALA A 93 7.18 0.14 16.21
CA ALA A 93 6.77 0.02 14.82
C ALA A 93 5.30 -0.42 14.65
N LEU A 94 4.80 -1.30 15.52
CA LEU A 94 3.40 -1.72 15.49
C LEU A 94 2.47 -0.60 15.98
N GLU A 95 2.88 0.15 17.00
CA GLU A 95 2.12 1.29 17.50
C GLU A 95 2.10 2.43 16.48
N GLU A 96 3.23 2.69 15.81
CA GLU A 96 3.30 3.62 14.68
C GLU A 96 2.30 3.26 13.58
N ALA A 97 2.26 1.99 13.15
CA ALA A 97 1.31 1.53 12.14
C ALA A 97 -0.14 1.65 12.63
N ARG A 98 -0.41 1.32 13.90
CA ARG A 98 -1.73 1.45 14.51
C ARG A 98 -2.20 2.91 14.51
N ILE A 99 -1.35 3.83 14.96
CA ILE A 99 -1.64 5.27 14.99
C ILE A 99 -1.88 5.79 13.57
N ALA A 100 -1.03 5.45 12.61
CA ALA A 100 -1.19 5.85 11.21
C ALA A 100 -2.55 5.39 10.66
N ILE A 101 -2.94 4.14 10.93
CA ILE A 101 -4.23 3.60 10.49
C ILE A 101 -5.40 4.32 11.13
N GLU A 102 -5.41 4.40 12.47
CA GLU A 102 -6.58 4.86 13.23
C GLU A 102 -6.76 6.38 13.19
N GLN A 103 -5.69 7.15 13.01
CA GLN A 103 -5.74 8.60 13.09
C GLN A 103 -5.68 9.29 11.73
N ILE A 104 -5.14 8.62 10.70
CA ILE A 104 -4.93 9.25 9.39
C ILE A 104 -5.61 8.43 8.29
N VAL A 105 -5.23 7.17 8.11
CA VAL A 105 -5.66 6.40 6.93
C VAL A 105 -7.17 6.14 6.90
N ILE A 106 -7.76 5.75 8.03
CA ILE A 106 -9.21 5.50 8.13
C ILE A 106 -10.01 6.81 8.20
N PRO A 107 -9.67 7.78 9.08
CA PRO A 107 -10.47 9.00 9.20
C PRO A 107 -10.34 9.95 8.01
N GLU A 108 -9.13 10.15 7.51
CA GLU A 108 -8.82 11.17 6.48
C GLU A 108 -8.76 10.59 5.06
N ALA A 109 -8.87 9.26 4.92
CA ALA A 109 -8.73 8.55 3.64
C ALA A 109 -7.41 8.88 2.89
N GLU A 110 -6.34 9.20 3.63
CA GLU A 110 -5.04 9.54 3.08
C GLU A 110 -4.05 8.36 3.16
N SER A 111 -3.17 8.23 2.17
CA SER A 111 -2.07 7.26 2.23
C SER A 111 -0.94 7.75 3.13
N VAL A 112 -0.40 6.87 3.97
CA VAL A 112 0.67 7.23 4.92
C VAL A 112 1.91 6.37 4.71
N ASP A 113 3.07 7.01 4.63
CA ASP A 113 4.37 6.35 4.69
C ASP A 113 4.80 6.11 6.13
N LEU A 114 5.10 4.86 6.45
CA LEU A 114 5.73 4.51 7.73
C LEU A 114 7.25 4.77 7.68
N LEU A 115 7.87 4.74 8.85
CA LEU A 115 9.31 4.85 9.00
C LEU A 115 10.02 3.64 8.37
N PRO A 116 11.26 3.82 7.87
CA PRO A 116 12.09 2.72 7.41
C PRO A 116 12.33 1.67 8.51
N ARG A 117 12.01 0.41 8.21
CA ARG A 117 12.16 -0.73 9.13
C ARG A 117 12.79 -1.94 8.43
N PRO A 118 13.47 -2.84 9.16
CA PRO A 118 13.94 -4.10 8.61
C PRO A 118 12.78 -5.02 8.21
N SER A 119 13.04 -5.95 7.27
CA SER A 119 12.02 -6.81 6.65
C SER A 119 11.15 -7.58 7.65
N ASN A 120 11.72 -8.07 8.75
CA ASN A 120 10.99 -8.81 9.79
C ASN A 120 9.93 -7.93 10.49
N ILE A 121 10.21 -6.64 10.71
CA ILE A 121 9.24 -5.69 11.27
C ILE A 121 8.19 -5.28 10.23
N LEU A 122 8.60 -5.07 8.97
CA LEU A 122 7.66 -4.73 7.88
C LEU A 122 6.60 -5.83 7.70
N LEU A 123 6.96 -7.12 7.85
CA LEU A 123 5.98 -8.22 7.81
C LEU A 123 4.94 -8.10 8.92
N LEU A 124 5.36 -7.80 10.15
CA LEU A 124 4.45 -7.63 11.29
C LEU A 124 3.50 -6.43 11.08
N GLN A 125 4.03 -5.32 10.56
CA GLN A 125 3.22 -4.15 10.21
C GLN A 125 2.25 -4.48 9.08
N LYS A 126 2.67 -5.22 8.04
CA LYS A 126 1.80 -5.66 6.94
C LYS A 126 0.65 -6.53 7.44
N ASP A 127 0.94 -7.46 8.34
CA ASP A 127 -0.09 -8.32 8.94
C ASP A 127 -1.07 -7.52 9.81
N LEU A 128 -0.60 -6.51 10.54
CA LEU A 128 -1.47 -5.59 11.25
C LEU A 128 -2.38 -4.82 10.27
N ILE A 129 -1.81 -4.23 9.21
CA ILE A 129 -2.55 -3.49 8.19
C ILE A 129 -3.65 -4.36 7.55
N ARG A 130 -3.33 -5.63 7.22
CA ARG A 130 -4.30 -6.60 6.69
C ARG A 130 -5.46 -6.87 7.65
N LYS A 131 -5.22 -6.93 8.97
CA LYS A 131 -6.29 -7.10 9.97
C LYS A 131 -7.28 -5.93 10.00
N TYR A 132 -6.86 -4.75 9.56
CA TYR A 132 -7.73 -3.60 9.34
C TYR A 132 -8.39 -3.58 7.95
N ASN A 133 -8.24 -4.65 7.15
CA ASN A 133 -8.70 -4.72 5.75
C ASN A 133 -8.11 -3.62 4.85
N LEU A 134 -6.94 -3.09 5.21
CA LEU A 134 -6.22 -2.09 4.42
C LEU A 134 -5.17 -2.77 3.54
N LYS A 135 -4.82 -2.10 2.44
CA LYS A 135 -3.71 -2.51 1.58
C LYS A 135 -2.45 -1.73 1.94
N SER A 136 -1.29 -2.29 1.64
CA SER A 136 -0.02 -1.59 1.75
C SER A 136 0.89 -1.87 0.56
N GLU A 137 1.72 -0.88 0.23
CA GLU A 137 2.77 -0.98 -0.77
C GLU A 137 4.14 -0.95 -0.11
N ARG A 138 5.06 -1.76 -0.62
CA ARG A 138 6.46 -1.71 -0.20
C ARG A 138 7.20 -0.64 -1.01
N VAL A 139 7.84 0.28 -0.30
CA VAL A 139 8.64 1.36 -0.89
C VAL A 139 10.09 1.21 -0.45
N ALA A 140 11.02 1.41 -1.38
CA ALA A 140 12.45 1.39 -1.12
C ALA A 140 13.12 2.64 -1.67
N SER A 141 14.06 3.18 -0.90
CA SER A 141 14.88 4.34 -1.27
C SER A 141 16.31 4.15 -0.75
N GLU A 142 17.17 5.13 -0.97
CA GLU A 142 18.53 5.18 -0.44
C GLU A 142 18.57 5.16 1.10
N HIS A 143 17.51 5.62 1.75
CA HIS A 143 17.39 5.68 3.21
C HIS A 143 16.80 4.41 3.86
N GLY A 144 16.45 3.40 3.06
CA GLY A 144 15.89 2.14 3.55
C GLY A 144 14.57 1.76 2.90
N VAL A 145 13.85 0.85 3.56
CA VAL A 145 12.61 0.25 3.05
C VAL A 145 11.50 0.45 4.09
N TRP A 146 10.31 0.82 3.64
CA TRP A 146 9.13 1.01 4.48
C TRP A 146 7.85 0.54 3.78
N LEU A 147 6.74 0.57 4.52
CA LEU A 147 5.41 0.36 3.98
C LEU A 147 4.67 1.69 3.84
N ARG A 148 3.98 1.85 2.72
CA ARG A 148 2.94 2.86 2.52
C ARG A 148 1.58 2.21 2.73
N ILE A 149 0.81 2.70 3.70
CA ILE A 149 -0.56 2.25 3.92
C ILE A 149 -1.46 3.00 2.94
N LEU A 150 -2.32 2.26 2.23
CA LEU A 150 -3.28 2.81 1.29
C LEU A 150 -4.65 2.94 1.98
N PRO A 151 -5.42 4.01 1.69
CA PRO A 151 -6.77 4.13 2.18
C PRO A 151 -7.66 3.01 1.62
N LEU A 152 -8.75 2.71 2.33
CA LEU A 152 -9.80 1.86 1.79
C LEU A 152 -10.28 2.50 0.49
N GLN A 153 -10.25 1.73 -0.60
CA GLN A 153 -10.91 2.10 -1.85
C GLN A 153 -12.42 2.01 -1.61
N GLY A 154 -12.97 3.03 -0.95
CA GLY A 154 -14.39 3.29 -0.93
C GLY A 154 -14.83 3.56 -2.36
N ILE A 155 -15.89 2.86 -2.75
CA ILE A 155 -16.73 3.21 -3.88
C ILE A 155 -16.89 4.72 -3.82
N ILE A 156 -16.34 5.43 -4.79
CA ILE A 156 -16.76 6.79 -5.05
C ILE A 156 -18.23 6.59 -5.42
N ASP A 157 -19.13 6.75 -4.45
CA ASP A 157 -20.51 7.08 -4.76
C ASP A 157 -20.38 8.40 -5.50
N GLU A 158 -20.35 8.31 -6.82
CA GLU A 158 -20.61 9.42 -7.70
C GLU A 158 -22.02 9.88 -7.34
N ASP A 159 -22.11 10.83 -6.39
CA ASP A 159 -23.29 11.67 -6.24
C ASP A 159 -23.41 12.51 -7.52
N LYS A 160 -23.95 11.86 -8.54
CA LYS A 160 -24.22 12.43 -9.85
C LYS A 160 -25.52 11.87 -10.40
N PHE A 161 -26.62 12.03 -9.66
CA PHE A 161 -27.97 11.98 -10.23
C PHE A 161 -28.93 12.87 -9.44
N GLU A 162 -29.03 14.13 -9.84
CA GLU A 162 -30.35 14.75 -9.98
C GLU A 162 -30.55 15.04 -11.47
N ASN A 163 -31.24 14.12 -12.13
CA ASN A 163 -32.02 14.43 -13.32
C ASN A 163 -33.29 15.13 -12.82
N GLU A 164 -33.46 16.42 -13.09
CA GLU A 164 -34.79 16.98 -13.23
C GLU A 164 -35.02 17.30 -14.71
N GLU A 165 -36.06 16.64 -15.22
CA GLU A 165 -36.51 16.66 -16.60
C GLU A 165 -36.97 18.06 -17.01
N ALA A 166 -36.70 18.39 -18.26
CA ALA A 166 -37.29 19.53 -18.95
C ALA A 166 -38.76 19.24 -19.27
N ASP A 167 -39.67 20.17 -18.97
CA ASP A 167 -40.61 20.69 -19.96
C ASP A 167 -41.35 21.96 -19.51
N GLY A 168 -41.54 22.91 -20.44
CA GLY A 168 -42.70 23.82 -20.40
C GLY A 168 -42.50 25.32 -20.14
N ALA A 169 -41.84 26.02 -21.07
CA ALA A 169 -42.07 27.41 -21.50
C ALA A 169 -42.69 28.47 -20.54
N SER A 170 -41.94 29.54 -20.26
CA SER A 170 -42.47 30.91 -20.37
C SER A 170 -41.36 31.93 -20.64
N MET A 171 -41.66 32.77 -21.63
CA MET A 171 -40.89 33.88 -22.20
C MET A 171 -40.72 35.03 -21.21
N GLY A 172 -39.53 35.65 -21.15
CA GLY A 172 -39.38 36.91 -20.42
C GLY A 172 -37.95 37.34 -20.09
N ASP A 173 -37.39 38.11 -21.01
CA ASP A 173 -36.59 39.31 -20.77
C ASP A 173 -35.05 39.23 -20.60
N PHE A 174 -34.43 40.03 -21.46
CA PHE A 174 -33.01 40.20 -21.70
C PHE A 174 -32.62 41.61 -21.27
N TYR A 175 -31.76 41.72 -20.25
CA TYR A 175 -30.75 42.78 -20.04
C TYR A 175 -29.72 42.11 -19.09
N GLY A 176 -28.40 42.12 -19.23
CA GLY A 176 -27.49 43.10 -19.80
C GLY A 176 -26.46 43.49 -18.72
N LEU A 177 -25.19 43.13 -18.94
CA LEU A 177 -23.94 43.76 -18.48
C LEU A 177 -23.41 43.54 -17.04
N ASN A 178 -22.20 42.95 -17.02
CA ASN A 178 -20.95 43.38 -16.37
C ASN A 178 -20.86 43.54 -14.84
N GLY A 179 -19.79 42.94 -14.29
CA GLY A 179 -18.85 43.71 -13.45
C GLY A 179 -18.59 43.17 -12.05
N GLU A 180 -17.32 42.76 -11.86
CA GLU A 180 -16.51 43.04 -10.67
C GLU A 180 -16.54 42.04 -9.48
N THR A 181 -15.37 41.40 -9.36
CA THR A 181 -14.63 41.02 -8.15
C THR A 181 -15.27 41.33 -6.80
N ASN A 182 -15.27 40.34 -5.89
CA ASN A 182 -14.70 40.50 -4.54
C ASN A 182 -14.66 39.15 -3.81
N GLY A 183 -13.46 38.76 -3.37
CA GLY A 183 -13.26 37.69 -2.40
C GLY A 183 -13.51 38.18 -0.97
N SER A 184 -13.70 37.26 -0.04
CA SER A 184 -13.51 37.52 1.38
C SER A 184 -12.90 36.33 2.09
N ALA A 185 -11.76 36.58 2.71
CA ALA A 185 -11.06 35.69 3.62
C ALA A 185 -11.43 36.04 5.07
N PHE A 186 -11.50 34.98 5.89
CA PHE A 186 -11.41 34.89 7.34
C PHE A 186 -11.08 36.17 8.13
N THR A 187 -11.94 36.53 9.10
CA THR A 187 -11.62 37.46 10.18
C THR A 187 -11.61 36.72 11.52
N ILE A 188 -10.49 36.85 12.24
CA ILE A 188 -10.21 36.32 13.56
C ILE A 188 -10.96 37.14 14.62
N ASP A 189 -11.71 36.48 15.49
CA ASP A 189 -12.34 37.08 16.67
C ASP A 189 -11.28 37.49 17.72
N ARG A 190 -11.21 38.78 18.04
CA ARG A 190 -10.41 39.32 19.16
C ARG A 190 -11.36 39.82 20.24
N LEU A 191 -11.18 39.34 21.48
CA LEU A 191 -11.99 39.70 22.64
C LEU A 191 -11.95 41.22 22.95
N PRO A 192 -13.04 41.79 23.51
CA PRO A 192 -13.13 43.21 23.85
C PRO A 192 -12.44 43.55 25.19
N LEU A 193 -11.90 44.77 25.29
CA LEU A 193 -11.38 45.36 26.53
C LEU A 193 -12.44 46.26 27.18
N LEU A 194 -12.52 46.23 28.51
CA LEU A 194 -13.39 47.05 29.35
C LEU A 194 -12.85 48.49 29.51
N PRO A 195 -13.71 49.51 29.73
CA PRO A 195 -13.28 50.90 29.95
C PRO A 195 -12.95 51.19 31.43
N ASP A 196 -12.22 52.30 31.64
CA ASP A 196 -11.60 52.78 32.90
C ASP A 196 -12.54 53.05 34.09
#